data_AF-A0A2K4Y782-F1
#
_entry.id   AF-A0A2K4Y782-F1
#
_cell.length_a   1.000
_cell.length_b   1.000
_cell.length_c   1.000
_cell.angle_alpha   90.00
_cell.angle_beta   90.00
_cell.angle_gamma   90.00
#
_symmetry.space_group_name_H-M   'P 1'
#
loop_
_entity.id
_entity.type
_entity.pdbx_description
1 polymer ?
#
loop_
_entity_poly.entity_id
_entity_poly.type
_entity_poly.pdbx_seq_one_letter_code
_entity_poly.pdbx_strand_id
1 'polypeptide(L)' 'MADQEGSRWDVSIKSNAVCLERISDKEDQVFEDSLSAQEAKKLGALLTKFADKLDESDESDESDDADESDADDSNDSTD' A
#
# COMPACT_ATOMS: atom_id res chain seq x y z
N MET A 1 11.90 17.00 9.37
CA MET A 1 12.25 15.57 9.33
C MET A 1 12.28 15.08 10.76
N ALA A 2 11.49 14.06 11.08
CA ALA A 2 11.64 13.33 12.34
C ALA A 2 12.23 11.98 11.96
N ASP A 3 13.50 11.79 12.27
CA ASP A 3 14.23 10.55 12.03
C ASP A 3 13.72 9.50 13.04
N GLN A 4 12.50 8.99 12.80
CA GLN A 4 12.04 7.75 13.42
C GLN A 4 12.79 6.61 12.76
N GLU A 5 13.98 6.36 13.31
CA GLU A 5 14.78 5.15 13.17
C GLU A 5 13.84 3.91 13.12
N GLY A 6 14.16 3.01 12.19
CA GLY A 6 13.21 2.10 11.57
C GLY A 6 12.71 0.98 12.49
N SER A 7 11.83 1.32 13.42
CA SER A 7 11.23 0.38 14.38
C SER A 7 10.68 -0.85 13.67
N ARG A 8 11.27 -2.01 13.95
CA ARG A 8 10.95 -3.28 13.30
C ARG A 8 9.55 -3.76 13.67
N TRP A 9 8.81 -4.27 12.68
CA TRP A 9 7.63 -5.09 12.89
C TRP A 9 8.02 -6.55 12.97
N ASP A 10 7.69 -7.21 14.07
CA ASP A 10 7.73 -8.66 14.20
C ASP A 10 6.29 -9.22 14.22
N VAL A 11 6.12 -10.38 13.60
CA VAL A 11 4.83 -11.07 13.50
C VAL A 11 4.99 -12.48 14.04
N SER A 12 4.21 -12.83 15.05
CA SER A 12 4.28 -14.12 15.72
C SER A 12 2.91 -14.80 15.79
N ILE A 13 2.88 -16.10 16.07
CA ILE A 13 1.62 -16.85 16.29
C ILE A 13 1.61 -17.29 17.75
N LYS A 14 0.70 -16.72 18.54
CA LYS A 14 0.49 -17.06 19.95
C LYS A 14 -1.00 -17.37 20.16
N SER A 15 -1.32 -18.42 20.91
CA SER A 15 -2.71 -18.75 21.31
C SER A 15 -3.76 -18.81 20.17
N ASN A 16 -3.38 -19.28 18.98
CA ASN A 16 -4.23 -19.33 17.77
C ASN A 16 -4.67 -17.93 17.22
N ALA A 17 -3.95 -16.88 17.61
CA ALA A 17 -4.01 -15.54 17.04
C ALA A 17 -2.67 -15.18 16.36
N VAL A 18 -2.72 -14.20 15.46
CA VAL A 18 -1.54 -13.57 14.85
C VAL A 18 -1.23 -12.31 15.66
N CYS A 19 -0.08 -12.29 16.32
CA CYS A 19 0.37 -11.14 17.09
C CYS A 19 1.25 -10.23 16.22
N LEU A 20 0.98 -8.93 16.28
CA LEU A 20 1.73 -7.87 15.60
C LEU A 20 2.43 -7.04 16.66
N GLU A 21 3.76 -7.08 16.65
CA GLU A 21 4.61 -6.46 17.66
C GLU A 21 5.49 -5.41 16.96
N ARG A 22 5.45 -4.15 17.42
CA ARG A 22 6.39 -3.12 16.94
C ARG A 22 7.47 -2.91 18.00
N ILE A 23 8.71 -3.14 17.62
CA ILE A 23 9.88 -3.05 18.49
C ILE A 23 10.65 -1.79 18.10
N SER A 24 10.94 -0.94 19.08
CA SER A 24 11.78 0.24 18.87
C SER A 24 13.27 -0.13 18.83
N ASP A 25 14.10 0.81 18.42
CA ASP A 25 15.55 0.63 18.24
C ASP A 25 16.31 0.38 19.57
N LYS A 26 15.60 0.48 20.70
CA LYS A 26 16.07 0.13 22.05
C LYS A 26 15.66 -1.28 22.49
N GLU A 27 15.10 -2.08 21.58
CA GLU A 27 14.48 -3.39 21.84
C GLU A 27 13.22 -3.32 22.74
N ASP A 28 12.79 -2.12 23.15
CA ASP A 28 11.51 -1.89 23.84
C ASP A 28 10.33 -2.11 22.88
N GLN A 29 9.38 -2.96 23.29
CA GLN A 29 8.10 -3.17 22.62
C GLN A 29 7.21 -1.93 22.80
N VAL A 30 6.86 -1.26 21.69
CA VAL A 30 6.07 -0.02 21.68
C VAL A 30 4.64 -0.22 21.15
N PHE A 31 4.33 -1.38 20.59
CA PHE A 31 2.99 -1.78 20.16
C PHE A 31 2.82 -3.30 20.24
N GLU A 32 1.64 -3.75 20.65
CA GLU A 32 1.19 -5.14 20.55
C GLU A 32 -0.30 -5.15 20.17
N ASP A 33 -0.65 -5.97 19.19
CA ASP A 33 -2.05 -6.33 18.89
C ASP A 33 -2.14 -7.81 18.52
N SER A 34 -3.31 -8.41 18.69
CA SER A 34 -3.58 -9.84 18.46
C SER A 34 -4.83 -10.04 17.61
N LEU A 35 -4.61 -10.40 16.34
CA LEU A 35 -5.67 -10.57 15.35
C LEU A 35 -6.08 -12.03 15.20
N SER A 36 -7.36 -12.29 14.95
CA SER A 36 -7.77 -13.60 14.44
C SER A 36 -7.20 -13.86 13.04
N ALA A 37 -7.14 -15.13 12.65
CA ALA A 37 -6.67 -15.53 11.31
C ALA A 37 -7.50 -14.91 10.14
N GLN A 38 -8.71 -14.41 10.39
CA GLN A 38 -9.51 -13.70 9.38
C GLN A 38 -9.18 -12.20 9.34
N GLU A 39 -8.93 -11.58 10.49
CA GLU A 39 -8.53 -10.17 10.57
C GLU A 39 -7.12 -9.97 10.02
N ALA A 40 -6.17 -10.85 10.36
CA ALA A 40 -4.81 -10.82 9.81
C ALA A 40 -4.79 -10.91 8.27
N LYS A 41 -5.65 -11.76 7.67
CA LYS A 41 -5.79 -11.84 6.21
C LYS A 41 -6.37 -10.57 5.58
N LYS A 42 -7.37 -9.96 6.22
CA LYS A 42 -7.94 -8.69 5.77
C LYS A 42 -6.93 -7.55 5.87
N LEU A 43 -6.17 -7.49 6.96
CA LEU A 43 -5.10 -6.51 7.15
C LEU A 43 -4.01 -6.68 6.08
N GLY A 44 -3.54 -7.92 5.84
CA GLY A 44 -2.57 -8.21 4.78
C GLY A 44 -3.06 -7.74 3.40
N ALA A 45 -4.31 -8.06 3.03
CA ALA A 45 -4.88 -7.62 1.75
C ALA A 45 -5.02 -6.08 1.65
N LEU A 46 -5.26 -5.37 2.76
CA LEU A 46 -5.25 -3.91 2.78
C LEU A 46 -3.84 -3.36 2.64
N LEU A 47 -2.85 -3.93 3.35
CA LEU A 47 -1.45 -3.52 3.25
C LEU A 47 -0.91 -3.66 1.83
N THR A 48 -1.14 -4.81 1.18
CA THR A 48 -0.80 -5.02 -0.25
C THR A 48 -1.47 -3.97 -1.12
N LYS A 49 -2.80 -3.81 -1.03
CA LYS A 49 -3.54 -2.82 -1.85
C LYS A 49 -3.07 -1.37 -1.67
N PHE A 50 -2.53 -1.00 -0.52
CA PHE A 50 -1.98 0.34 -0.30
C PHE A 50 -0.50 0.46 -0.69
N ALA A 51 0.26 -0.63 -0.71
CA ALA A 51 1.60 -0.68 -1.32
C ALA A 51 1.50 -0.60 -2.85
N ASP A 52 0.67 -1.44 -3.48
CA ASP A 52 0.44 -1.46 -4.92
C ASP A 52 0.10 -0.04 -5.46
N LYS A 53 -0.71 0.71 -4.70
CA LYS A 53 -1.09 2.09 -5.02
C LYS A 53 0.04 3.11 -4.93
N LEU A 54 1.03 2.88 -4.07
CA LEU A 54 2.21 3.74 -4.00
C LEU A 54 3.09 3.48 -5.21
N ASP A 55 3.34 2.21 -5.53
CA ASP A 55 4.03 1.81 -6.77
C ASP A 55 3.32 2.43 -8.01
N GLU A 56 1.99 2.27 -8.16
CA GLU A 56 1.19 2.91 -9.22
C GLU A 56 1.27 4.45 -9.23
N SER A 57 1.56 5.09 -8.10
CA SER A 57 1.67 6.56 -7.99
C SER A 57 3.05 7.07 -8.37
N ASP A 58 4.12 6.32 -8.07
CA ASP A 58 5.49 6.65 -8.49
C ASP A 58 5.65 6.48 -10.01
N GLU A 59 5.01 5.47 -10.62
CA GLU A 59 4.99 5.26 -12.09
C GLU A 59 4.18 6.35 -12.84
N SER A 60 3.44 7.21 -12.13
CA SER A 60 2.60 8.27 -12.73
C SER A 60 3.32 9.60 -13.00
N ASP A 61 4.57 9.78 -12.55
CA ASP A 61 5.38 10.99 -12.82
C ASP A 61 6.22 10.88 -14.11
N GLU A 62 6.25 9.71 -14.77
CA GLU A 62 7.03 9.46 -15.99
C GLU A 62 6.21 9.21 -17.27
N SER A 63 4.92 9.59 -17.28
CA SER A 63 4.05 9.56 -18.47
C SER A 63 3.58 10.97 -18.90
N ASP A 64 4.55 11.84 -19.18
CA ASP A 64 4.38 12.88 -20.22
C ASP A 64 4.29 12.17 -21.59
N ASP A 65 3.56 12.73 -22.56
CA ASP A 65 3.25 12.10 -23.87
C ASP A 65 2.37 10.82 -23.83
N ALA A 66 1.14 10.98 -23.32
CA ALA A 66 -0.01 10.31 -23.92
C ALA A 66 -0.87 11.35 -24.66
N ASP A 67 -0.39 11.79 -25.82
CA ASP A 67 -1.13 12.62 -26.76
C ASP A 67 -2.44 11.90 -27.13
N GLU A 68 -3.58 12.39 -26.63
CA GLU A 68 -4.89 12.07 -27.19
C GLU A 68 -4.96 12.71 -28.57
N SER A 69 -4.37 12.04 -29.55
CA SER A 69 -4.63 12.23 -30.97
C SER A 69 -6.09 11.83 -31.24
N ASP A 70 -7.04 12.66 -30.80
CA ASP A 70 -8.47 12.54 -31.13
C ASP A 70 -8.60 12.80 -32.64
N ALA A 71 -8.45 11.72 -33.39
CA ALA A 71 -8.32 11.75 -34.84
C ALA A 71 -9.68 12.05 -35.45
N ASP A 72 -9.83 13.31 -35.89
CA ASP A 72 -10.92 13.84 -36.72
C ASP A 72 -11.31 12.88 -37.85
N ASP A 73 -12.31 12.02 -37.60
CA ASP A 73 -13.02 11.32 -38.67
C ASP A 73 -14.07 12.28 -39.25
N SER A 74 -13.57 13.08 -40.18
CA SER A 74 -14.31 14.11 -40.90
C SER A 74 -15.63 13.61 -41.51
N ASN A 75 -16.71 14.25 -41.06
CA ASN A 75 -17.71 14.92 -41.90
C ASN A 75 -18.41 14.13 -43.04
N ASP A 76 -19.74 13.99 -42.95
CA ASP A 76 -20.62 14.19 -44.12
C ASP A 76 -21.96 14.87 -43.77
N SER A 77 -22.52 15.61 -44.74
CA SER A 77 -23.69 16.48 -44.60
C SER A 77 -24.33 16.80 -45.97
N THR A 78 -25.60 17.19 -46.10
CA THR A 78 -26.49 17.88 -45.14
C THR A 78 -27.95 17.47 -45.40
N ASP A 79 -28.93 18.18 -44.80
CA ASP A 79 -30.24 18.43 -45.44
C ASP A 79 -30.07 19.22 -46.76
#